data_AF-B7FRV1-F1
#
_entry.id   AF-B7FRV1-F1
#
_cell.length_a   1.000
_cell.length_b   1.000
_cell.length_c   1.000
_cell.angle_alpha   90.00
_cell.angle_beta   90.00
_cell.angle_gamma   90.00
#
_symmetry.space_group_name_H-M   'P 1'
#
loop_
_entity.id
_entity.type
_entity.pdbx_description
1 polymer ?
#
loop_
_entity_poly.entity_id
_entity_poly.type
_entity_poly.pdbx_seq_one_letter_code
_entity_poly.pdbx_strand_id
1 'polypeptide(L)'
;RTKTVHFVRHGQGFHNLMADLAHAQGKEWEQFKDTPENPYLIPEILDAPLTEKGRQQAYVLQAQINGMELGQKPQLVVFSPNCRALQTGVIVFESLVGKVPFVAHEMAREESGIHVCDKRRPVSRQRTEFPQVNFGLLEADDDPLFQDDVRETRQQVADRVYQFFEWLATQDEQIVAVSSHSGWLLTVFNAMLRCDESLR
;
A
#
# COMPACT_ATOMS: atom_id res chain seq x y z
N ARG A 1 -23.04 -9.35 9.48
CA ARG A 1 -22.93 -8.09 8.71
C ARG A 1 -21.94 -8.33 7.59
N THR A 2 -22.21 -7.91 6.36
CA THR A 2 -21.35 -8.18 5.20
C THR A 2 -20.75 -6.88 4.71
N LYS A 3 -19.43 -6.86 4.47
CA LYS A 3 -18.70 -5.70 3.93
C LYS A 3 -18.20 -6.02 2.52
N THR A 4 -18.24 -5.03 1.64
CA THR A 4 -17.57 -5.04 0.34
C THR A 4 -16.24 -4.33 0.49
N VAL A 5 -15.14 -5.00 0.14
CA VAL A 5 -13.80 -4.42 0.22
C VAL A 5 -13.15 -4.40 -1.16
N HIS A 6 -12.80 -3.20 -1.64
CA HIS A 6 -12.10 -2.98 -2.90
C HIS A 6 -10.61 -2.83 -2.63
N PHE A 7 -9.81 -3.78 -3.11
CA PHE A 7 -8.37 -3.74 -2.96
C PHE A 7 -7.70 -3.10 -4.19
N VAL A 8 -6.78 -2.16 -3.96
CA VAL A 8 -6.04 -1.44 -4.99
C VAL A 8 -4.55 -1.59 -4.73
N ARG A 9 -3.83 -2.30 -5.61
CA ARG A 9 -2.37 -2.25 -5.62
C ARG A 9 -1.91 -0.88 -6.11
N HIS A 10 -0.85 -0.33 -5.51
CA HIS A 10 -0.22 0.88 -6.01
C HIS A 10 0.20 0.78 -7.49
N GLY A 11 0.20 1.91 -8.21
CA GLY A 11 0.77 2.01 -9.56
C GLY A 11 2.30 1.85 -9.55
N GLN A 12 2.96 1.88 -10.71
CA GLN A 12 4.42 1.74 -10.79
C GLN A 12 5.13 2.77 -9.89
N GLY A 13 5.86 2.28 -8.89
CA GLY A 13 6.72 3.09 -8.05
C GLY A 13 8.12 3.24 -8.64
N PHE A 14 8.86 4.25 -8.19
CA PHE A 14 10.23 4.47 -8.64
C PHE A 14 11.13 3.26 -8.38
N HIS A 15 10.95 2.56 -7.25
CA HIS A 15 11.63 1.29 -6.97
C HIS A 15 11.36 0.20 -8.03
N ASN A 16 10.13 0.10 -8.56
CA ASN A 16 9.83 -0.86 -9.64
C ASN A 16 10.59 -0.49 -10.91
N LEU A 17 10.61 0.80 -11.27
CA LEU A 17 11.36 1.28 -12.43
C LEU A 17 12.86 0.99 -12.28
N MET A 18 13.44 1.21 -11.10
CA MET A 18 14.86 0.91 -10.85
C MET A 18 15.18 -0.57 -11.01
N ALA A 19 14.31 -1.45 -10.50
CA ALA A 19 14.44 -2.89 -10.69
C ALA A 19 14.28 -3.30 -12.16
N ASP A 20 13.28 -2.76 -12.87
CA ASP A 20 13.06 -3.01 -14.30
C ASP A 20 14.29 -2.60 -15.13
N LEU A 21 14.89 -1.44 -14.83
CA LEU A 21 16.10 -0.95 -15.50
C LEU A 21 17.33 -1.80 -15.20
N ALA A 22 17.50 -2.22 -13.94
CA ALA A 22 18.59 -3.13 -13.56
C ALA A 22 18.47 -4.45 -14.32
N HIS A 23 17.28 -5.02 -14.38
CA HIS A 23 17.01 -6.25 -15.12
C HIS A 23 17.24 -6.08 -16.63
N ALA A 24 16.79 -4.97 -17.22
CA ALA A 24 17.03 -4.67 -18.63
C ALA A 24 18.52 -4.48 -18.99
N GLN A 25 19.36 -4.16 -18.00
CA GLN A 25 20.83 -4.10 -18.14
C GLN A 25 21.50 -5.47 -17.91
N GLY A 26 20.73 -6.53 -17.65
CA GLY A 26 21.24 -7.86 -17.36
C GLY A 26 21.86 -8.00 -15.97
N LYS A 27 21.49 -7.12 -15.02
CA LYS A 27 21.93 -7.25 -13.63
C LYS A 27 21.11 -8.33 -12.94
N GLU A 28 21.81 -9.16 -12.19
CA GLU A 28 21.25 -10.17 -11.31
C GLU A 28 21.58 -9.78 -9.87
N TRP A 29 20.66 -10.03 -8.95
CA TRP A 29 20.87 -9.80 -7.52
C TRP A 29 20.14 -10.85 -6.69
N GLU A 30 20.67 -11.11 -5.51
CA GLU A 30 20.00 -11.95 -4.52
C GLU A 30 18.95 -11.09 -3.80
N GLN A 31 17.68 -11.53 -3.82
CA GLN A 31 16.60 -10.85 -3.12
C GLN A 31 16.93 -10.75 -1.62
N PHE A 32 16.68 -9.59 -1.02
CA PHE A 32 16.92 -9.34 0.40
C PHE A 32 18.38 -9.42 0.89
N LYS A 33 19.36 -9.32 -0.01
CA LYS A 33 20.77 -9.24 0.38
C LYS A 33 21.35 -7.87 0.12
N ASP A 34 22.13 -7.39 1.08
CA ASP A 34 22.88 -6.14 0.96
C ASP A 34 24.08 -6.29 0.02
N THR A 35 23.84 -6.01 -1.26
CA THR A 35 24.87 -5.92 -2.28
C THR A 35 24.70 -4.64 -3.10
N PRO A 36 25.79 -4.05 -3.61
CA PRO A 36 25.73 -2.84 -4.45
C PRO A 36 24.86 -2.97 -5.71
N GLU A 37 24.64 -4.19 -6.18
CA GLU A 37 23.85 -4.50 -7.37
C GLU A 37 22.35 -4.55 -7.09
N ASN A 38 21.93 -4.73 -5.83
CA ASN A 38 20.54 -4.85 -5.46
C ASN A 38 19.84 -3.48 -5.56
N PRO A 39 18.93 -3.28 -6.53
CA PRO A 39 18.31 -1.98 -6.76
C PRO A 39 17.36 -1.58 -5.62
N TYR A 40 16.97 -2.51 -4.75
CA TYR A 40 16.03 -2.25 -3.65
C TYR A 40 16.67 -1.64 -2.39
N LEU A 41 17.99 -1.48 -2.40
CA LEU A 41 18.77 -0.97 -1.26
C LEU A 41 19.36 0.43 -1.49
N ILE A 42 19.12 0.97 -2.68
CA ILE A 42 19.54 2.32 -3.06
C ILE A 42 18.85 3.33 -2.12
N PRO A 43 19.58 4.14 -1.32
CA PRO A 43 18.97 5.06 -0.37
C PRO A 43 17.98 6.04 -0.99
N GLU A 44 18.20 6.42 -2.25
CA GLU A 44 17.37 7.33 -3.03
C GLU A 44 15.96 6.79 -3.32
N ILE A 45 15.74 5.48 -3.16
CA ILE A 45 14.42 4.87 -3.33
C ILE A 45 13.66 4.69 -2.00
N LEU A 46 14.17 5.24 -0.90
CA LEU A 46 13.45 5.25 0.39
C LEU A 46 12.04 5.79 0.22
N ASP A 47 11.06 5.01 0.71
CA ASP A 47 9.64 5.31 0.59
C ASP A 47 9.24 5.76 -0.83
N ALA A 48 9.71 5.01 -1.84
CA ALA A 48 9.68 5.41 -3.25
C ALA A 48 8.30 5.94 -3.70
N PRO A 49 8.25 7.13 -4.35
CA PRO A 49 7.02 7.67 -4.91
C PRO A 49 6.61 6.94 -6.19
N LEU A 50 5.41 7.23 -6.68
CA LEU A 50 4.97 6.85 -8.03
C LEU A 50 5.81 7.54 -9.11
N THR A 51 6.08 6.79 -10.18
CA THR A 51 6.53 7.35 -11.45
C THR A 51 5.35 8.04 -12.18
N GLU A 52 5.64 8.77 -13.25
CA GLU A 52 4.57 9.31 -14.11
C GLU A 52 3.67 8.19 -14.65
N LYS A 53 4.25 7.07 -15.08
CA LYS A 53 3.50 5.87 -15.48
C LYS A 53 2.58 5.37 -14.36
N GLY A 54 3.07 5.34 -13.11
CA GLY A 54 2.27 4.97 -11.95
C GLY A 54 1.10 5.92 -11.69
N ARG A 55 1.28 7.23 -11.90
CA ARG A 55 0.19 8.21 -11.81
C ARG A 55 -0.85 8.03 -12.90
N GLN A 56 -0.42 7.79 -14.14
CA GLN A 56 -1.33 7.50 -15.25
C GLN A 56 -2.16 6.24 -15.00
N GLN A 57 -1.57 5.18 -14.43
CA GLN A 57 -2.32 4.00 -14.00
C GLN A 57 -3.39 4.34 -12.96
N ALA A 58 -3.07 5.21 -12.01
CA ALA A 58 -4.02 5.67 -11.00
C ALA A 58 -5.17 6.51 -11.61
N TYR A 59 -4.88 7.39 -12.58
CA TYR A 59 -5.92 8.16 -13.29
C TYR A 59 -6.88 7.29 -14.10
N VAL A 60 -6.39 6.21 -14.72
CA VAL A 60 -7.26 5.26 -15.42
C VAL A 60 -8.29 4.65 -14.46
N LEU A 61 -7.86 4.24 -13.27
CA LEU A 61 -8.77 3.71 -12.25
C LEU A 61 -9.67 4.81 -11.65
N GLN A 62 -9.15 6.03 -11.47
CA GLN A 62 -9.94 7.18 -11.01
C GLN A 62 -11.16 7.43 -11.90
N ALA A 63 -11.00 7.35 -13.23
CA ALA A 63 -12.12 7.51 -14.17
C ALA A 63 -13.23 6.47 -13.94
N GLN A 64 -12.85 5.22 -13.61
CA GLN A 64 -13.81 4.16 -13.29
C GLN A 64 -14.54 4.46 -11.96
N ILE A 65 -13.81 4.85 -10.91
CA ILE A 65 -14.42 5.23 -9.61
C ILE A 65 -15.37 6.42 -9.76
N ASN A 66 -15.01 7.40 -10.60
CA ASN A 66 -15.84 8.56 -10.86
C ASN A 66 -17.17 8.17 -11.52
N GLY A 67 -17.15 7.20 -12.43
CA GLY A 67 -18.33 6.67 -13.12
C GLY A 67 -19.20 5.69 -12.31
N MET A 68 -18.78 5.27 -11.11
CA MET A 68 -19.62 4.43 -10.24
C MET A 68 -20.82 5.21 -9.68
N GLU A 69 -21.93 4.51 -9.47
CA GLU A 69 -23.09 5.08 -8.75
C GLU A 69 -22.73 5.40 -7.30
N LEU A 70 -23.34 6.44 -6.73
CA LEU A 70 -23.01 6.90 -5.37
C LEU A 70 -23.12 5.78 -4.32
N GLY A 71 -24.14 4.92 -4.43
CA GLY A 71 -24.35 3.78 -3.53
C GLY A 71 -23.34 2.65 -3.67
N GLN A 72 -22.47 2.69 -4.68
CA GLN A 72 -21.40 1.72 -4.92
C GLN A 72 -20.02 2.26 -4.57
N LYS A 73 -19.89 3.57 -4.29
CA LYS A 73 -18.61 4.18 -3.96
C LYS A 73 -18.18 3.80 -2.54
N PRO A 74 -16.85 3.70 -2.29
CA PRO A 74 -16.33 3.52 -0.95
C PRO A 74 -16.82 4.60 0.01
N GLN A 75 -17.19 4.17 1.22
CA GLN A 75 -17.58 4.98 2.35
C GLN A 75 -16.40 5.22 3.32
N LEU A 76 -15.33 4.45 3.17
CA LEU A 76 -14.05 4.58 3.87
C LEU A 76 -12.93 4.23 2.88
N VAL A 77 -11.85 5.00 2.87
CA VAL A 77 -10.65 4.69 2.10
C VAL A 77 -9.47 4.55 3.04
N VAL A 78 -8.85 3.38 3.03
CA VAL A 78 -7.71 3.03 3.87
C VAL A 78 -6.45 2.96 3.02
N PHE A 79 -5.35 3.51 3.52
CA PHE A 79 -4.07 3.55 2.83
C PHE A 79 -3.00 2.84 3.64
N SER A 80 -2.16 2.07 2.97
CA SER A 80 -0.81 1.88 3.46
C SER A 80 -0.12 3.25 3.60
N PRO A 81 0.63 3.51 4.68
CA PRO A 81 1.45 4.72 4.85
C PRO A 81 2.74 4.73 4.01
N ASN A 82 2.92 3.84 3.03
CA ASN A 82 4.01 3.95 2.07
C ASN A 82 3.60 4.89 0.92
N CYS A 83 4.49 5.81 0.54
CA CYS A 83 4.22 6.94 -0.35
C CYS A 83 3.51 6.56 -1.65
N ARG A 84 3.97 5.51 -2.34
CA ARG A 84 3.35 5.02 -3.59
C ARG A 84 1.89 4.60 -3.44
N ALA A 85 1.52 4.00 -2.30
CA ALA A 85 0.16 3.59 -2.03
C ALA A 85 -0.71 4.80 -1.66
N LEU A 86 -0.20 5.71 -0.82
CA LEU A 86 -0.85 6.99 -0.54
C LEU A 86 -1.12 7.78 -1.82
N GLN A 87 -0.12 7.96 -2.68
CA GLN A 87 -0.26 8.68 -3.95
C GLN A 87 -1.26 7.99 -4.88
N THR A 88 -1.21 6.66 -4.98
CA THR A 88 -2.16 5.91 -5.82
C THR A 88 -3.58 6.14 -5.32
N GLY A 89 -3.83 5.86 -4.04
CA GLY A 89 -5.17 5.94 -3.49
C GLY A 89 -5.73 7.36 -3.48
N VAL A 90 -4.91 8.37 -3.16
CA VAL A 90 -5.32 9.78 -3.23
C VAL A 90 -5.74 10.17 -4.65
N ILE A 91 -4.99 9.75 -5.67
CA ILE A 91 -5.36 9.99 -7.06
C ILE A 91 -6.67 9.26 -7.38
N VAL A 92 -6.73 7.95 -7.13
CA VAL A 92 -7.88 7.10 -7.48
C VAL A 92 -9.19 7.59 -6.85
N PHE A 93 -9.14 8.04 -5.60
CA PHE A 93 -10.32 8.40 -4.81
C PHE A 93 -10.49 9.92 -4.63
N GLU A 94 -9.81 10.75 -5.42
CA GLU A 94 -9.83 12.22 -5.29
C GLU A 94 -11.25 12.81 -5.18
N SER A 95 -12.21 12.29 -5.95
CA SER A 95 -13.60 12.76 -5.91
C SER A 95 -14.34 12.48 -4.60
N LEU A 96 -13.76 11.68 -3.69
CA LEU A 96 -14.26 11.34 -2.37
C LEU A 96 -13.58 12.12 -1.24
N VAL A 97 -12.55 12.92 -1.54
CA VAL A 97 -11.87 13.75 -0.54
C VAL A 97 -12.86 14.70 0.14
N GLY A 98 -12.83 14.71 1.47
CA GLY A 98 -13.75 15.51 2.30
C GLY A 98 -15.19 14.99 2.36
N LYS A 99 -15.53 13.93 1.61
CA LYS A 99 -16.86 13.28 1.62
C LYS A 99 -16.88 12.01 2.44
N VAL A 100 -15.74 11.31 2.52
CA VAL A 100 -15.56 10.07 3.28
C VAL A 100 -14.23 10.09 4.03
N PRO A 101 -14.08 9.32 5.13
CA PRO A 101 -12.82 9.24 5.84
C PRO A 101 -11.72 8.61 5.00
N PHE A 102 -10.56 9.27 5.01
CA PHE A 102 -9.32 8.80 4.42
C PHE A 102 -8.36 8.50 5.57
N VAL A 103 -7.95 7.24 5.76
CA VAL A 103 -7.16 6.83 6.94
C VAL A 103 -5.90 6.06 6.55
N ALA A 104 -4.76 6.42 7.12
CA ALA A 104 -3.54 5.63 6.98
C ALA A 104 -3.48 4.53 8.06
N HIS A 105 -3.05 3.32 7.70
CA HIS A 105 -3.03 2.18 8.61
C HIS A 105 -1.75 1.34 8.43
N GLU A 106 -0.94 1.19 9.48
CA GLU A 106 0.33 0.42 9.45
C GLU A 106 0.14 -1.01 8.96
N MET A 107 -0.96 -1.63 9.37
CA MET A 107 -1.20 -3.03 9.03
C MET A 107 -1.45 -3.28 7.54
N ALA A 108 -1.70 -2.25 6.73
CA ALA A 108 -1.94 -2.36 5.28
C ALA A 108 -0.66 -2.22 4.42
N ARG A 109 0.53 -2.14 5.04
CA ARG A 109 1.83 -1.95 4.36
C ARG A 109 2.32 -3.18 3.62
N GLU A 110 3.26 -2.96 2.69
CA GLU A 110 4.04 -4.05 2.09
C GLU A 110 4.79 -4.83 3.16
N GLU A 111 5.27 -6.02 2.81
CA GLU A 111 6.30 -6.73 3.57
C GLU A 111 7.44 -5.77 3.99
N SER A 112 7.72 -5.70 5.29
CA SER A 112 8.69 -4.74 5.84
C SER A 112 10.11 -5.32 5.95
N GLY A 113 11.10 -4.44 5.95
CA GLY A 113 12.50 -4.74 6.25
C GLY A 113 13.38 -5.03 5.04
N ILE A 114 14.68 -4.80 5.21
CA ILE A 114 15.76 -4.89 4.21
C ILE A 114 15.56 -3.95 3.00
N HIS A 115 14.49 -4.12 2.20
CA HIS A 115 14.20 -3.27 1.05
C HIS A 115 13.84 -1.84 1.50
N VAL A 116 14.74 -0.90 1.28
CA VAL A 116 14.65 0.48 1.79
C VAL A 116 13.41 1.22 1.26
N CYS A 117 12.88 0.82 0.09
CA CYS A 117 11.63 1.37 -0.42
C CYS A 117 10.38 1.04 0.41
N ASP A 118 10.45 0.04 1.29
CA ASP A 118 9.34 -0.37 2.15
C ASP A 118 9.36 0.36 3.51
N LYS A 119 10.45 1.05 3.85
CA LYS A 119 10.55 1.95 5.00
C LYS A 119 9.74 3.22 4.74
N ARG A 120 8.75 3.52 5.58
CA ARG A 120 7.97 4.76 5.45
C ARG A 120 8.73 5.95 6.01
N ARG A 121 8.47 7.14 5.48
CA ARG A 121 8.99 8.40 6.04
C ARG A 121 8.24 8.80 7.33
N PRO A 122 8.74 9.77 8.10
CA PRO A 122 8.06 10.24 9.30
C PRO A 122 6.62 10.70 9.04
N VAL A 123 5.71 10.41 9.96
CA VAL A 123 4.29 10.79 9.86
C VAL A 123 4.11 12.31 9.75
N SER A 124 4.93 13.07 10.48
CA SER A 124 4.99 14.53 10.46
C SER A 124 5.17 15.07 9.03
N ARG A 125 6.08 14.48 8.25
CA ARG A 125 6.27 14.80 6.84
C ARG A 125 5.08 14.37 5.99
N GLN A 126 4.56 13.16 6.21
CA GLN A 126 3.42 12.65 5.44
C GLN A 126 2.15 13.48 5.64
N ARG A 127 1.91 13.99 6.86
CA ARG A 127 0.78 14.90 7.15
C ARG A 127 0.87 16.20 6.35
N THR A 128 2.06 16.72 6.11
CA THR A 128 2.26 17.90 5.24
C THR A 128 2.02 17.57 3.77
N GLU A 129 2.47 16.40 3.30
CA GLU A 129 2.33 15.97 1.90
C GLU A 129 0.90 15.52 1.56
N PHE A 130 0.15 14.97 2.52
CA PHE A 130 -1.19 14.40 2.35
C PHE A 130 -2.16 14.94 3.44
N PRO A 131 -2.46 16.25 3.47
CA PRO A 131 -3.28 16.87 4.51
C PRO A 131 -4.73 16.33 4.57
N GLN A 132 -5.20 15.69 3.51
CA GLN A 132 -6.51 15.04 3.41
C GLN A 132 -6.56 13.64 4.06
N VAL A 133 -5.43 13.05 4.42
CA VAL A 133 -5.36 11.71 5.02
C VAL A 133 -5.19 11.82 6.53
N ASN A 134 -6.03 11.11 7.27
CA ASN A 134 -5.93 10.98 8.71
C ASN A 134 -4.86 9.94 9.08
N PHE A 135 -3.76 10.40 9.68
CA PHE A 135 -2.68 9.57 10.21
C PHE A 135 -2.80 9.33 11.73
N GLY A 136 -3.99 9.50 12.31
CA GLY A 136 -4.23 9.34 13.75
C GLY A 136 -4.07 7.91 14.26
N LEU A 137 -4.09 6.91 13.38
CA LEU A 137 -3.85 5.50 13.72
C LEU A 137 -2.35 5.15 13.76
N LEU A 138 -1.46 6.07 13.38
CA LEU A 138 -0.01 5.87 13.44
C LEU A 138 0.53 6.54 14.70
N GLU A 139 0.92 5.73 15.68
CA GLU A 139 1.38 6.19 16.98
C GLU A 139 2.80 6.76 16.96
N ALA A 140 3.71 6.13 16.20
CA ALA A 140 5.11 6.53 16.08
C ALA A 140 5.33 7.45 14.89
N ASP A 141 6.11 8.53 15.07
CA ASP A 141 6.47 9.43 13.97
C ASP A 141 7.35 8.71 12.96
N ASP A 142 8.48 8.15 13.41
CA ASP A 142 9.33 7.26 12.61
C ASP A 142 8.70 5.89 12.42
N ASP A 143 9.25 5.11 11.48
CA ASP A 143 8.78 3.76 11.13
C ASP A 143 9.15 2.73 12.21
N PRO A 144 8.18 2.19 12.98
CA PRO A 144 8.48 1.24 14.05
C PRO A 144 8.61 -0.21 13.56
N LEU A 145 8.23 -0.50 12.31
CA LEU A 145 8.16 -1.87 11.76
C LEU A 145 9.34 -2.22 10.86
N PHE A 146 10.12 -1.23 10.42
CA PHE A 146 11.23 -1.45 9.52
C PHE A 146 12.48 -1.87 10.27
N GLN A 147 13.06 -2.99 9.86
CA GLN A 147 14.36 -3.48 10.34
C GLN A 147 15.33 -3.52 9.16
N ASP A 148 16.53 -2.98 9.35
CA ASP A 148 17.50 -2.82 8.27
C ASP A 148 18.08 -4.17 7.81
N ASP A 149 18.13 -5.17 8.69
CA ASP A 149 18.77 -6.48 8.49
C ASP A 149 17.82 -7.69 8.56
N VAL A 150 16.55 -7.46 8.88
CA VAL A 150 15.54 -8.52 9.02
C VAL A 150 14.35 -8.25 8.12
N ARG A 151 14.07 -9.18 7.20
CA ARG A 151 12.84 -9.19 6.41
C ARG A 151 11.70 -9.77 7.23
N GLU A 152 10.54 -9.13 7.17
CA GLU A 152 9.31 -9.65 7.74
C GLU A 152 8.99 -11.05 7.17
N THR A 153 8.74 -12.02 8.05
CA THR A 153 8.38 -13.37 7.65
C THR A 153 6.94 -13.41 7.10
N ARG A 154 6.63 -14.42 6.29
CA ARG A 154 5.27 -14.64 5.78
C ARG A 154 4.22 -14.75 6.89
N GLN A 155 4.57 -15.36 8.02
CA GLN A 155 3.68 -15.44 9.18
C GLN A 155 3.44 -14.06 9.81
N GLN A 156 4.48 -13.25 9.98
CA GLN A 156 4.31 -11.88 10.51
C GLN A 156 3.43 -11.02 9.59
N VAL A 157 3.60 -11.11 8.27
CA VAL A 157 2.71 -10.42 7.31
C VAL A 157 1.27 -10.92 7.48
N ALA A 158 1.08 -12.23 7.62
CA ALA A 158 -0.23 -12.85 7.83
C ALA A 158 -0.91 -12.37 9.12
N ASP A 159 -0.16 -12.33 10.24
CA ASP A 159 -0.64 -11.81 11.52
C ASP A 159 -1.03 -10.33 11.41
N ARG A 160 -0.25 -9.56 10.66
CA ARG A 160 -0.50 -8.14 10.41
C ARG A 160 -1.76 -7.93 9.56
N VAL A 161 -1.95 -8.72 8.51
CA VAL A 161 -3.18 -8.72 7.69
C VAL A 161 -4.39 -9.13 8.54
N TYR A 162 -4.23 -10.10 9.44
CA TYR A 162 -5.30 -10.51 10.35
C TYR A 162 -5.73 -9.35 11.27
N GLN A 163 -4.77 -8.67 11.91
CA GLN A 163 -5.04 -7.48 12.74
C GLN A 163 -5.73 -6.36 11.95
N PHE A 164 -5.36 -6.17 10.67
CA PHE A 164 -6.06 -5.25 9.79
C PHE A 164 -7.53 -5.61 9.63
N PHE A 165 -7.86 -6.89 9.42
CA PHE A 165 -9.24 -7.34 9.27
C PHE A 165 -10.03 -7.29 10.59
N GLU A 166 -9.39 -7.55 11.73
CA GLU A 166 -10.02 -7.34 13.05
C GLU A 166 -10.41 -5.88 13.22
N TRP A 167 -9.49 -4.95 12.95
CA TRP A 167 -9.80 -3.52 12.96
C TRP A 167 -10.90 -3.17 11.97
N LEU A 168 -10.83 -3.66 10.73
CA LEU A 168 -11.81 -3.36 9.69
C LEU A 168 -13.22 -3.86 10.04
N ALA A 169 -13.32 -4.98 10.77
CA ALA A 169 -14.58 -5.54 11.25
C ALA A 169 -15.27 -4.64 12.28
N THR A 170 -14.51 -3.80 13.00
CA THR A 170 -15.06 -2.81 13.95
C THR A 170 -15.63 -1.56 13.28
N GLN A 171 -15.27 -1.29 12.03
CA GLN A 171 -15.70 -0.10 11.31
C GLN A 171 -17.18 -0.21 10.90
N ASP A 172 -17.90 0.91 10.80
CA ASP A 172 -19.32 0.91 10.41
C ASP A 172 -19.54 0.93 8.90
N GLU A 173 -18.55 1.36 8.13
CA GLU A 173 -18.63 1.49 6.69
C GLU A 173 -18.77 0.12 6.01
N GLN A 174 -19.73 0.01 5.09
CA GLN A 174 -20.03 -1.26 4.42
C GLN A 174 -19.23 -1.44 3.13
N ILE A 175 -18.87 -0.35 2.46
CA ILE A 175 -18.04 -0.37 1.25
C ILE A 175 -16.74 0.32 1.59
N VAL A 176 -15.64 -0.42 1.56
CA VAL A 176 -14.31 0.09 1.94
C VAL A 176 -13.35 -0.11 0.78
N ALA A 177 -12.50 0.88 0.52
CA ALA A 177 -11.36 0.73 -0.38
C ALA A 177 -10.05 0.65 0.42
N VAL A 178 -9.10 -0.17 -0.04
CA VAL A 178 -7.79 -0.34 0.59
C VAL A 178 -6.72 -0.20 -0.48
N SER A 179 -5.90 0.86 -0.40
CA SER A 179 -4.74 1.05 -1.27
C SER A 179 -3.47 0.49 -0.61
N SER A 180 -2.91 -0.56 -1.20
CA SER A 180 -1.84 -1.38 -0.63
C SER A 180 -0.90 -1.93 -1.72
N HIS A 181 -0.26 -3.08 -1.48
CA HIS A 181 0.89 -3.59 -2.21
C HIS A 181 0.74 -5.06 -2.60
N SER A 182 1.62 -5.55 -3.46
CA SER A 182 1.53 -6.91 -3.99
C SER A 182 1.72 -7.99 -2.92
N GLY A 183 2.75 -7.92 -2.08
CA GLY A 183 3.03 -8.96 -1.08
C GLY A 183 1.92 -9.03 -0.02
N TRP A 184 1.42 -7.86 0.40
CA TRP A 184 0.26 -7.76 1.29
C TRP A 184 -1.01 -8.39 0.67
N LEU A 185 -1.35 -8.03 -0.58
CA LEU A 185 -2.53 -8.59 -1.26
C LEU A 185 -2.41 -10.10 -1.53
N LEU A 186 -1.22 -10.57 -1.89
CA LEU A 186 -0.97 -12.01 -2.02
C LEU A 186 -1.24 -12.72 -0.70
N THR A 187 -0.88 -12.13 0.44
CA THR A 187 -1.15 -12.70 1.76
C THR A 187 -2.65 -12.70 2.08
N VAL A 188 -3.36 -11.61 1.78
CA VAL A 188 -4.83 -11.53 1.92
C VAL A 188 -5.51 -12.68 1.18
N PHE A 189 -5.26 -12.83 -0.12
CA PHE A 189 -6.02 -13.75 -0.95
C PHE A 189 -5.59 -15.21 -0.81
N ASN A 190 -4.36 -15.49 -0.38
CA ASN A 190 -3.88 -16.87 -0.26
C ASN A 190 -3.86 -17.42 1.17
N ALA A 191 -3.77 -16.55 2.19
CA ALA A 191 -3.64 -17.00 3.58
C ALA A 191 -4.82 -16.60 4.48
N MET A 192 -5.51 -15.49 4.19
CA MET A 192 -6.54 -14.94 5.09
C MET A 192 -7.96 -15.23 4.61
N LEU A 193 -8.21 -15.10 3.31
CA LEU A 193 -9.55 -15.25 2.76
C LEU A 193 -9.80 -16.70 2.31
N ARG A 194 -10.97 -17.22 2.68
CA ARG A 194 -11.55 -18.37 1.99
C ARG A 194 -12.36 -17.84 0.81
N CYS A 195 -11.76 -17.86 -0.37
CA CYS A 195 -12.46 -17.55 -1.61
C CYS A 195 -13.39 -18.70 -1.97
N ASP A 196 -14.56 -18.37 -2.51
CA ASP A 196 -15.45 -19.34 -3.15
C ASP A 196 -14.70 -20.10 -4.24
N GLU A 197 -14.91 -21.42 -4.32
CA GLU A 197 -14.19 -22.29 -5.26
C GLU A 197 -14.42 -21.91 -6.73
N SER A 198 -15.55 -21.26 -7.05
CA SER A 198 -15.85 -20.78 -8.41
C SER A 198 -14.97 -19.62 -8.88
N LEU A 199 -14.21 -18.98 -7.98
CA LEU A 199 -13.30 -17.86 -8.28
C LEU A 199 -11.81 -18.26 -8.33
N ARG A 200 -11.49 -19.55 -8.11
CA ARG A 200 -10.14 -20.10 -8.24
C ARG A 200 -9.89 -20.60 -9.65
#